data_AF-W7L168-F1
#
_entry.id   AF-W7L168-F1
#
_cell.length_a   1.000
_cell.length_b   1.000
_cell.length_c   1.000
_cell.angle_alpha   90.00
_cell.angle_beta   90.00
_cell.angle_gamma   90.00
#
_symmetry.space_group_name_H-M   'P 1'
#
loop_
_entity.id
_entity.type
_entity.pdbx_description
1 polymer ?
#
loop_
_entity_poly.entity_id
_entity_poly.type
_entity_poly.pdbx_seq_one_letter_code
_entity_poly.pdbx_strand_id
1 'polypeptide(L)' 'MNDPNASVFCAGRGDRAPVFIADAVIDHQIKKVNLENYIGKWVLLFFYPSDFTFV' A
#
# COMPACT_ATOMS: atom_id res chain seq x y z
N MET A 1 -17.02 -11.28 -18.57
CA MET A 1 -15.58 -11.34 -18.89
C MET A 1 -15.37 -10.71 -20.27
N ASN A 2 -15.41 -9.38 -20.36
CA ASN A 2 -15.00 -8.52 -21.48
C ASN A 2 -15.65 -7.14 -21.26
N ASP A 3 -15.06 -6.37 -20.34
CA ASP A 3 -15.28 -4.93 -20.26
C ASP A 3 -13.93 -4.26 -20.57
N PRO A 4 -13.80 -3.49 -21.67
CA PRO A 4 -12.56 -2.83 -22.06
C PRO A 4 -12.17 -1.67 -21.14
N ASN A 5 -13.02 -1.28 -20.17
CA ASN A 5 -12.76 -0.21 -19.19
C ASN A 5 -12.76 -0.69 -17.74
N ALA A 6 -12.75 -2.00 -17.48
CA ALA A 6 -12.51 -2.50 -16.14
C ALA A 6 -11.01 -2.38 -15.83
N SER A 7 -10.58 -1.25 -15.24
CA SER A 7 -9.29 -1.17 -14.55
C SER A 7 -9.34 -2.13 -13.37
N VAL A 8 -8.84 -3.33 -13.63
CA VAL A 8 -8.68 -4.38 -12.63
C VAL A 8 -7.95 -3.76 -11.44
N PHE A 9 -8.48 -3.91 -10.23
CA PHE A 9 -7.86 -3.47 -8.96
C PHE A 9 -6.54 -4.20 -8.63
N CYS A 10 -5.74 -4.56 -9.64
CA CYS A 10 -4.49 -5.29 -9.53
C CYS A 10 -3.32 -4.37 -9.90
N ALA A 11 -2.32 -4.30 -9.02
CA ALA A 11 -1.10 -3.57 -9.30
C ALA A 11 -0.19 -4.38 -10.25
N GLY A 12 0.02 -3.89 -11.48
CA GLY A 12 0.99 -4.44 -12.42
C GLY A 12 2.41 -3.90 -12.20
N ARG A 13 3.43 -4.65 -12.65
CA ARG A 13 4.86 -4.27 -12.47
C ARG A 13 5.27 -2.98 -13.20
N GLY A 14 4.53 -2.55 -14.22
CA GLY A 14 4.78 -1.34 -15.00
C GLY A 14 3.89 -0.16 -14.62
N ASP A 15 2.90 -0.39 -13.76
CA ASP A 15 1.93 0.63 -13.40
C ASP A 15 2.49 1.50 -12.27
N ARG A 16 1.99 2.74 -12.18
CA ARG A 16 2.21 3.53 -10.97
C ARG A 16 1.56 2.80 -9.80
N ALA A 17 2.33 2.60 -8.73
CA ALA A 17 1.81 2.00 -7.50
C ALA A 17 0.53 2.73 -7.03
N PRO A 18 -0.53 2.02 -6.61
CA PRO A 18 -1.74 2.63 -6.10
C PRO A 18 -1.43 3.56 -4.92
N VAL A 19 -1.89 4.81 -5.00
CA VAL A 19 -1.70 5.78 -3.93
C VAL A 19 -2.51 5.38 -2.70
N PHE A 20 -1.90 5.52 -1.52
CA PHE A 20 -2.59 5.32 -0.25
C PHE A 20 -2.17 6.38 0.76
N ILE A 21 -3.10 6.68 1.66
CA ILE A 21 -2.87 7.45 2.87
C ILE A 21 -3.45 6.65 4.03
N ALA A 22 -2.63 6.35 5.02
CA ALA A 22 -3.04 5.54 6.16
C ALA A 22 -2.39 6.07 7.45
N ASP A 23 -3.02 5.80 8.57
CA ASP A 23 -2.43 6.04 9.87
C ASP A 23 -1.50 4.86 10.22
N ALA A 24 -0.30 5.16 10.71
CA ALA A 24 0.71 4.17 11.07
C ALA A 24 1.34 4.51 12.41
N VAL A 25 1.81 3.48 13.11
CA VAL A 25 2.59 3.64 14.35
C VAL A 25 4.05 3.83 13.98
N ILE A 26 4.61 5.01 14.28
CA ILE A 26 6.01 5.36 14.07
C ILE A 26 6.51 6.00 15.37
N ASP A 27 7.57 5.43 15.97
CA ASP A 27 8.11 5.87 17.27
C ASP A 27 7.04 5.94 18.37
N HIS A 28 6.16 4.93 18.45
CA HIS A 28 5.03 4.86 19.40
C HIS A 28 3.99 5.98 19.25
N GLN A 29 3.97 6.69 18.11
CA GLN A 29 2.98 7.70 17.80
C GLN A 29 2.21 7.36 16.53
N ILE A 30 0.94 7.75 16.50
CA ILE A 30 0.13 7.65 15.28
C ILE A 30 0.52 8.82 14.37
N LYS A 31 1.06 8.51 13.19
CA LYS A 31 1.41 9.49 12.16
C LYS A 31 0.70 9.10 10.86
N LYS A 32 0.31 10.12 10.08
CA LYS A 32 -0.28 9.91 8.76
C LYS A 32 0.84 9.67 7.74
N VAL A 33 0.80 8.52 7.08
CA VAL A 33 1.73 8.12 6.03
C VAL A 33 1.05 8.28 4.68
N ASN A 34 1.72 8.97 3.75
CA ASN A 34 1.32 9.08 2.35
C ASN A 34 2.43 8.48 1.49
N LEU A 35 2.08 7.57 0.58
CA LEU A 35 3.03 6.96 -0.37
C LEU A 35 3.79 8.00 -1.19
N GLU A 36 3.15 9.11 -1.56
CA GLU A 36 3.74 10.17 -2.38
C GLU A 36 4.90 10.90 -1.68
N ASN A 37 4.97 10.87 -0.34
CA ASN A 37 6.08 11.44 0.41
C ASN A 37 7.40 10.65 0.22
N TYR A 38 7.35 9.48 -0.41
CA TYR A 38 8.50 8.60 -0.65
C TYR A 38 8.97 8.57 -2.11
N ILE A 39 8.45 9.45 -2.98
CA ILE A 39 8.94 9.57 -4.35
C ILE A 39 10.46 9.84 -4.36
N GLY A 40 11.19 9.12 -5.21
CA GLY A 40 12.65 9.15 -5.26
C GLY A 40 13.35 8.21 -4.27
N LYS A 41 12.60 7.46 -3.45
CA LYS A 41 13.10 6.40 -2.57
C LYS A 41 12.49 5.05 -2.97
N TRP A 42 13.25 3.98 -2.73
CA TRP A 42 12.69 2.63 -2.81
C TRP A 42 11.77 2.38 -1.60
N VAL A 43 10.59 1.82 -1.86
CA VAL A 43 9.60 1.47 -0.86
C VAL A 43 9.28 -0.01 -0.98
N LEU A 44 9.39 -0.73 0.14
CA LEU A 44 8.94 -2.12 0.27
C LEU A 44 7.65 -2.12 1.10
N LEU A 45 6.53 -2.53 0.50
CA LEU A 45 5.23 -2.64 1.16
C LEU A 45 4.87 -4.13 1.25
N PHE A 46 4.63 -4.61 2.47
CA PHE A 46 4.19 -5.98 2.74
C PHE A 46 2.81 -5.96 3.41
N PHE A 47 1.97 -6.90 3.05
CA PHE A 47 0.68 -7.14 3.71
C PHE A 47 0.76 -8.46 4.47
N TYR A 48 0.19 -8.48 5.66
CA TYR A 48 0.04 -9.68 6.47
C TYR A 48 -1.44 -9.79 6.92
N PRO A 49 -1.93 -11.01 7.22
CA PRO A 49 -3.37 -11.25 7.30
C PRO A 49 -4.04 -10.75 8.59
N SER A 50 -3.36 -10.86 9.74
CA SER A 50 -3.95 -10.47 11.03
C SER A 50 -2.90 -10.27 12.11
N ASP A 51 -3.21 -9.41 13.08
CA ASP A 51 -2.44 -9.23 14.31
C ASP A 51 -2.69 -10.37 15.30
N PHE A 52 -1.68 -10.72 16.10
CA PHE A 52 -1.77 -11.67 17.22
C PHE A 52 -2.37 -13.04 16.87
N THR A 53 -1.80 -13.72 15.88
CA THR A 53 -2.13 -15.12 15.62
C THR A 53 -1.66 -16.01 16.78
N PHE A 54 -2.44 -17.03 17.12
CA PHE A 54 -2.06 -18.02 18.14
C PHE A 54 -0.80 -18.78 17.70
N VAL A 55 0.23 -18.77 18.55
CA VAL A 55 1.43 -19.61 18.47
C VAL A 55 1.47 -20.56 19.65
#